data_AF-G5DY53-F1
#
_entry.id   AF-G5DY53-F1
#
_cell.length_a   1.000
_cell.length_b   1.000
_cell.length_c   1.000
_cell.angle_alpha   90.00
_cell.angle_beta   90.00
_cell.angle_gamma   90.00
#
_symmetry.space_group_name_H-M   'P 1'
#
loop_
_entity.id
_entity.type
_entity.pdbx_description
1 polymer ?
#
loop_
_entity_poly.entity_id
_entity_poly.type
_entity_poly.pdbx_seq_one_letter_code
_entity_poly.pdbx_strand_id
1 'polypeptide(L)' 'AVTIEMNEPVQLTFALRYLNFFTKATPLSPTVTLSMSADIPLVVEYKIADMGHVKYYLAPKIEDEEAS' A
#
# COMPACT_ATOMS: atom_id res chain seq x y z
N ALA A 1 0.59 17.26 6.03
CA ALA A 1 1.76 17.28 5.12
C ALA A 1 1.92 15.90 4.52
N VAL A 2 2.53 15.79 3.33
CA VAL A 2 2.84 14.51 2.68
C VAL A 2 4.36 14.36 2.66
N THR A 3 4.87 13.22 3.09
CA THR A 3 6.31 12.89 3.11
C THR A 3 6.56 11.73 2.16
N ILE A 4 7.61 11.83 1.35
CA ILE A 4 8.04 10.77 0.43
C ILE A 4 9.51 10.48 0.71
N GLU A 5 9.81 9.24 1.02
CA GLU A 5 11.18 8.71 1.14
C GLU A 5 11.36 7.70 0.01
N MET A 6 12.27 7.98 -0.93
CA MET A 6 12.49 7.18 -2.13
C MET A 6 13.96 6.78 -2.23
N ASN A 7 14.24 5.49 -2.05
CA ASN A 7 15.58 4.94 -2.25
C ASN A 7 15.80 4.59 -3.73
N GLU A 8 14.82 3.96 -4.35
CA GLU A 8 14.83 3.56 -5.76
C GLU A 8 13.49 3.89 -6.41
N PRO A 9 13.45 4.20 -7.73
CA PRO A 9 12.21 4.38 -8.46
C PRO A 9 11.39 3.09 -8.46
N VAL A 10 10.06 3.21 -8.35
CA VAL A 10 9.15 2.06 -8.37
C VAL A 10 7.89 2.38 -9.17
N GLN A 11 7.41 1.42 -9.95
CA GLN A 11 6.16 1.51 -10.71
C GLN A 11 5.39 0.21 -10.54
N LEU A 12 4.17 0.31 -9.99
CA LEU A 12 3.35 -0.85 -9.64
C LEU A 12 1.88 -0.58 -10.00
N THR A 13 1.22 -1.59 -10.56
CA THR A 13 -0.22 -1.53 -10.90
C THR A 13 -1.02 -2.31 -9.85
N PHE A 14 -2.11 -1.75 -9.33
CA PHE A 14 -2.95 -2.40 -8.32
C PHE A 14 -4.45 -2.35 -8.67
N ALA A 15 -5.22 -3.32 -8.19
CA ALA A 15 -6.67 -3.26 -8.28
C ALA A 15 -7.23 -2.29 -7.22
N LEU A 16 -7.79 -1.17 -7.67
CA LEU A 16 -8.39 -0.13 -6.80
C LEU A 16 -9.45 -0.66 -5.84
N ARG A 17 -10.16 -1.74 -6.21
CA ARG A 17 -11.14 -2.40 -5.34
C ARG A 17 -10.58 -2.73 -3.96
N TYR A 18 -9.34 -3.23 -3.88
CA TYR A 18 -8.73 -3.61 -2.60
C TYR A 18 -8.24 -2.38 -1.83
N LEU A 19 -7.69 -1.37 -2.52
CA LEU A 19 -7.34 -0.10 -1.89
C LEU A 19 -8.56 0.56 -1.22
N ASN A 20 -9.73 0.54 -1.89
CA ASN A 20 -11.00 1.00 -1.32
C ASN A 20 -11.47 0.18 -0.11
N PHE A 21 -11.07 -1.09 0.02
CA PHE A 21 -11.36 -1.84 1.24
C PHE A 21 -10.45 -1.43 2.39
N PHE A 22 -9.18 -1.12 2.12
CA PHE A 22 -8.23 -0.70 3.14
C PHE A 22 -8.57 0.68 3.72
N THR A 23 -9.16 1.58 2.94
CA THR A 23 -9.59 2.90 3.43
C THR A 23 -10.65 2.82 4.54
N LYS A 24 -11.30 1.67 4.75
CA LYS A 24 -12.19 1.45 5.91
C LYS A 24 -11.47 1.55 7.25
N ALA A 25 -10.15 1.37 7.28
CA ALA A 25 -9.32 1.54 8.48
C ALA A 25 -8.95 3.01 8.77
N THR A 26 -9.32 3.96 7.91
CA THR A 26 -9.00 5.40 8.09
C THR A 26 -9.38 5.97 9.46
N PRO A 27 -10.50 5.60 10.09
CA PRO A 27 -10.81 6.10 11.44
C PRO A 27 -9.81 5.70 12.53
N LEU A 28 -8.95 4.69 12.28
CA LEU A 28 -7.96 4.21 13.25
C LEU A 28 -6.72 5.10 13.37
N SER A 29 -6.42 5.90 12.35
CA SER A 29 -5.21 6.71 12.31
C SER A 29 -5.40 7.97 11.47
N PRO A 30 -4.92 9.15 11.92
CA PRO A 30 -4.97 10.37 11.12
C PRO A 30 -4.04 10.33 9.89
N THR A 31 -3.14 9.34 9.84
CA THR A 31 -2.15 9.16 8.77
C THR A 31 -2.11 7.72 8.31
N VAL A 32 -1.80 7.52 7.03
CA VAL A 32 -1.55 6.21 6.44
C VAL A 32 -0.13 6.18 5.88
N THR A 33 0.56 5.05 6.04
CA THR A 33 1.89 4.83 5.46
C THR A 33 1.80 3.78 4.37
N LEU A 34 2.29 4.11 3.18
CA LEU A 34 2.38 3.19 2.05
C LEU A 34 3.84 2.81 1.84
N SER A 35 4.17 1.53 1.96
CA SER A 35 5.51 1.01 1.65
C SER A 35 5.45 0.22 0.34
N MET A 36 6.27 0.63 -0.63
CA MET A 36 6.27 0.11 -2.00
C MET A 36 7.66 -0.42 -2.35
N SER A 37 7.70 -1.58 -3.00
CA SER A 37 8.92 -2.17 -3.56
C SER A 37 8.50 -3.11 -4.71
N ALA A 38 9.40 -3.32 -5.66
CA ALA A 38 9.18 -4.22 -6.79
C ALA A 38 9.09 -5.70 -6.36
N ASP A 39 9.77 -6.06 -5.26
CA ASP A 39 9.95 -7.47 -4.85
C ASP A 39 8.93 -7.94 -3.81
N ILE A 40 8.21 -7.01 -3.17
CA ILE A 40 7.26 -7.31 -2.10
C ILE A 40 5.91 -6.65 -2.34
N PRO A 41 4.82 -7.19 -1.76
CA PRO A 41 3.50 -6.56 -1.82
C PRO A 41 3.51 -5.14 -1.30
N LEU A 42 2.63 -4.28 -1.83
CA LEU A 42 2.32 -3.00 -1.22
C LEU A 42 1.85 -3.21 0.21
N VAL A 43 2.46 -2.51 1.16
CA VAL A 43 2.03 -2.47 2.55
C VAL A 43 1.30 -1.16 2.81
N VAL A 44 0.05 -1.25 3.26
CA VAL A 44 -0.74 -0.10 3.72
C VAL A 44 -0.91 -0.20 5.23
N GLU A 45 -0.30 0.72 5.95
CA GLU A 45 -0.26 0.74 7.42
C GLU A 45 -1.09 1.88 8.01
N TYR A 46 -1.94 1.52 8.98
CA TYR A 46 -2.62 2.45 9.88
C TYR A 46 -2.15 2.20 11.31
N LYS A 47 -1.49 3.20 11.92
CA LYS A 47 -1.00 3.12 13.30
C LYS A 47 -2.14 3.42 14.29
N ILE A 48 -2.40 2.50 15.22
CA ILE A 48 -3.41 2.64 16.28
C ILE A 48 -2.72 3.19 17.54
N ALA A 49 -2.57 4.52 17.60
CA ALA A 49 -1.91 5.22 18.71
C ALA A 49 -0.66 4.47 19.21
N ASP A 50 -0.62 4.10 20.50
CA ASP A 50 0.47 3.34 21.12
C ASP A 50 0.14 1.84 21.28
N MET A 51 -0.99 1.37 20.73
CA MET A 51 -1.45 -0.02 20.86
C MET A 51 -0.90 -0.94 19.75
N GLY A 52 -0.56 -0.39 18.59
CA GLY A 52 -0.02 -1.18 17.48
C GLY A 52 -0.37 -0.62 16.10
N HIS A 53 -0.57 -1.51 15.13
CA HIS A 53 -0.92 -1.14 13.76
C HIS A 53 -1.78 -2.19 13.07
N VAL A 54 -2.54 -1.76 12.05
CA VAL A 54 -3.16 -2.63 11.06
C VAL A 54 -2.36 -2.51 9.77
N LYS A 55 -1.92 -3.65 9.22
CA LYS A 55 -1.20 -3.73 7.94
C LYS A 55 -1.98 -4.56 6.95
N TYR A 56 -2.27 -3.95 5.80
CA TYR A 56 -2.81 -4.65 4.64
C TYR A 56 -1.70 -4.89 3.62
N TYR A 57 -1.67 -6.09 3.06
CA TYR A 57 -0.71 -6.49 2.04
C TYR A 57 -1.46 -6.72 0.74
N LEU A 58 -1.03 -6.04 -0.32
CA LEU A 58 -1.64 -6.16 -1.64
C LEU A 58 -0.57 -6.47 -2.67
N ALA A 59 -0.65 -7.66 -3.26
CA ALA A 59 0.21 -8.03 -4.37
C ALA A 59 -0.06 -7.09 -5.56
N PRO A 60 0.98 -6.66 -6.29
CA PRO A 60 0.78 -5.94 -7.54
C PRO A 60 0.06 -6.82 -8.55
N LYS A 61 -0.67 -6.20 -9.46
CA LYS A 61 -1.11 -6.87 -10.69
C LYS A 61 0.14 -7.14 -11.52
N ILE A 62 0.30 -8.40 -11.90
CA ILE A 62 1.20 -8.77 -12.98
C ILE A 62 0.47 -8.35 -14.26
N GLU A 63 1.06 -7.44 -15.03
CA GLU A 63 0.64 -7.28 -16.41
C GLU A 63 1.17 -8.53 -17.12
N ASP A 64 0.27 -9.39 -17.62
CA ASP A 64 0.66 -10.43 -18.57
C ASP A 64 1.13 -9.71 -19.84
N GLU A 65 2.40 -9.29 -19.89
CA GLU A 65 3.08 -9.09 -21.17
C GLU A 65 3.28 -10.48 -21.79
N GLU A 66 2.72 -10.67 -22.99
CA GLU A 66 2.78 -11.87 -23.86
C GLU A 66 1.63 -12.89 -23.78
N ALA A 67 0.47 -12.51 -24.33
CA ALA A 67 -0.34 -13.42 -25.14
C ALA A 67 -1.11 -12.66 -26.23
N SER A 68 -0.42 -11.97 -27.15
CA SER A 68 -0.81 -11.70 -28.56
C SER A 68 0.30 -10.96 -29.29
#